data_AF-A0A9E2M261-F1
#
_entry.id   AF-A0A9E2M261-F1
#
_cell.length_a   1.000
_cell.length_b   1.000
_cell.length_c   1.000
_cell.angle_alpha   90.00
_cell.angle_beta   90.00
_cell.angle_gamma   90.00
#
_symmetry.space_group_name_H-M   'P 1'
#
loop_
_entity.id
_entity.type
_entity.pdbx_description
1 polymer ?
#
loop_
_entity_poly.entity_id
_entity_poly.type
_entity_poly.pdbx_seq_one_letter_code
_entity_poly.pdbx_strand_id
1 'polypeptide(L)' 'IENKYGILSLEEMEIRHIKRVLGVAADLDEAALLLNIDPATLWRKRKKYNL' A
#
# COMPACT_ATOMS: atom_id res chain seq x y z
N ILE A 1 -5.33 -7.91 17.53
CA ILE A 1 -4.70 -7.56 18.83
C ILE A 1 -3.75 -6.42 18.53
N GLU A 2 -4.09 -5.22 18.98
CA GLU A 2 -3.23 -4.06 18.81
C GLU A 2 -1.99 -4.26 19.71
N ASN A 3 -0.81 -4.21 19.09
CA ASN A 3 0.46 -4.29 19.81
C ASN A 3 0.53 -3.14 20.83
N LYS A 4 0.99 -3.40 22.06
CA LYS A 4 1.08 -2.46 23.20
C LYS A 4 1.69 -1.09 22.85
N TYR A 5 2.52 -1.03 21.82
CA TYR A 5 3.25 0.14 21.34
C TYR A 5 2.57 0.85 20.15
N GLY A 6 1.41 0.38 19.70
CA GLY A 6 0.76 0.87 18.47
C GLY A 6 1.56 0.57 17.19
N ILE A 7 2.54 -0.34 17.29
CA ILE A 7 3.43 -0.68 16.18
C ILE A 7 2.74 -1.69 15.27
N LEU A 8 2.74 -1.37 13.99
CA LEU A 8 2.28 -2.26 12.93
C LEU A 8 3.41 -3.17 12.47
N SER A 9 3.05 -4.36 12.01
CA SER A 9 3.94 -5.12 11.14
C SER A 9 4.25 -4.32 9.87
N LEU A 10 5.35 -4.68 9.20
CA LEU A 10 5.72 -4.08 7.93
C LEU A 10 4.60 -4.25 6.88
N GLU A 11 3.94 -5.41 6.87
CA GLU A 11 2.81 -5.69 5.97
C GLU A 11 1.60 -4.80 6.26
N GLU A 12 1.22 -4.62 7.53
CA GLU A 12 0.11 -3.72 7.90
C GLU A 12 0.41 -2.25 7.58
N MET A 13 1.66 -1.81 7.80
CA MET A 13 2.10 -0.47 7.45
C MET A 13 2.05 -0.25 5.93
N GLU A 14 2.54 -1.22 5.16
CA GLU A 14 2.50 -1.19 3.71
C GLU A 14 1.06 -1.16 3.19
N ILE A 15 0.17 -2.03 3.69
CA ILE A 15 -1.25 -2.06 3.31
C ILE A 15 -1.90 -0.69 3.54
N ARG A 16 -1.70 -0.11 4.73
CA ARG A 16 -2.28 1.18 5.09
C ARG A 16 -1.75 2.30 4.20
N HIS A 17 -0.45 2.28 3.89
CA HIS A 17 0.16 3.28 3.02
C HIS A 17 -0.33 3.17 1.58
N ILE A 18 -0.36 1.95 1.02
CA ILE A 18 -0.90 1.69 -0.33
C ILE A 18 -2.36 2.16 -0.43
N LYS A 19 -3.22 1.82 0.54
CA LYS A 19 -4.61 2.30 0.57
C LYS A 19 -4.72 3.82 0.50
N ARG A 20 -3.87 4.53 1.25
CA ARG A 20 -3.87 6.00 1.25
C ARG A 20 -3.45 6.56 -0.11
N VAL A 21 -2.38 6.03 -0.70
CA VAL A 21 -1.89 6.48 -2.02
C VAL A 21 -2.94 6.23 -3.11
N LEU A 22 -3.55 5.04 -3.13
CA LEU A 22 -4.62 4.71 -4.08
C LEU A 22 -5.84 5.64 -3.95
N GLY A 23 -6.08 6.22 -2.78
CA GLY A 23 -7.17 7.17 -2.56
C GLY A 23 -6.88 8.60 -3.02
N VAL A 24 -5.61 8.95 -3.32
CA VAL A 24 -5.21 10.31 -3.74
C VAL A 24 -4.64 10.37 -5.14
N ALA A 25 -4.09 9.26 -5.66
CA ALA A 25 -3.60 9.17 -7.02
C ALA A 25 -4.76 9.15 -8.03
N ALA A 26 -4.55 9.72 -9.21
CA ALA A 26 -5.52 9.71 -10.31
C ALA A 26 -5.65 8.33 -10.96
N ASP A 27 -4.55 7.56 -11.00
CA ASP A 27 -4.52 6.21 -11.54
C ASP A 27 -3.46 5.32 -10.87
N LEU A 28 -3.34 4.07 -11.36
CA LEU A 28 -2.43 3.08 -10.80
C LEU A 28 -0.96 3.39 -11.09
N ASP A 29 -0.66 4.05 -12.21
CA ASP A 29 0.71 4.39 -12.60
C ASP A 29 1.24 5.55 -11.75
N GLU A 30 0.42 6.58 -11.51
CA GLU A 30 0.73 7.65 -10.56
C GLU A 30 0.88 7.08 -9.14
N ALA A 31 0.01 6.17 -8.71
CA ALA A 31 0.13 5.53 -7.40
C ALA A 31 1.44 4.75 -7.25
N ALA A 32 1.86 4.03 -8.29
CA ALA A 32 3.12 3.29 -8.30
C ALA A 32 4.34 4.23 -8.22
N LEU A 33 4.28 5.37 -8.92
CA LEU A 33 5.30 6.41 -8.88
C LEU A 33 5.41 7.04 -7.48
N LEU A 34 4.27 7.36 -6.85
CA LEU A 34 4.23 7.90 -5.48
C LEU A 34 4.77 6.92 -4.44
N LEU A 35 4.52 5.62 -4.62
CA LEU A 35 5.06 4.55 -3.78
C LEU A 35 6.52 4.19 -4.10
N ASN A 36 7.08 4.76 -5.18
CA ASN A 36 8.40 4.45 -5.71
C ASN A 36 8.61 2.94 -5.95
N ILE A 37 7.64 2.31 -6.62
CA ILE A 37 7.69 0.90 -7.02
C ILE A 37 7.23 0.74 -8.47
N ASP A 38 7.59 -0.39 -9.08
CA ASP A 38 7.08 -0.76 -10.39
C ASP A 38 5.55 -0.99 -10.37
N PRO A 39 4.79 -0.55 -11.39
CA PRO A 39 3.33 -0.74 -11.46
C PRO A 39 2.88 -2.19 -11.32
N ALA A 40 3.62 -3.16 -11.88
CA ALA A 40 3.29 -4.58 -11.73
C ALA A 40 3.50 -5.06 -10.29
N THR A 41 4.43 -4.45 -9.54
CA THR A 41 4.60 -4.71 -8.10
C THR A 41 3.40 -4.19 -7.32
N LEU A 42 2.94 -2.97 -7.59
CA LEU A 42 1.73 -2.42 -6.97
C LEU A 42 0.51 -3.29 -7.28
N TRP A 43 0.33 -3.71 -8.53
CA TRP A 43 -0.76 -4.58 -8.94
C TRP A 43 -0.77 -5.91 -8.17
N ARG A 44 0.39 -6.58 -8.07
CA ARG A 44 0.52 -7.84 -7.29
C ARG A 44 0.20 -7.63 -5.81
N LYS A 45 0.68 -6.55 -5.20
CA LYS A 45 0.38 -6.19 -3.81
C LYS A 45 -1.10 -5.90 -3.62
N ARG A 46 -1.73 -5.13 -4.51
CA ARG A 46 -3.17 -4.84 -4.49
C ARG A 46 -3.99 -6.14 -4.50
N LYS A 47 -3.64 -7.07 -5.40
CA LYS A 47 -4.29 -8.39 -5.48
C LYS A 47 -4.04 -9.23 -4.22
N LYS A 48 -2.80 -9.30 -3.72
CA LYS A 48 -2.44 -10.05 -2.51
C LYS A 48 -3.19 -9.55 -1.27
N TYR A 49 -3.30 -8.24 -1.13
CA TYR A 49 -3.89 -7.58 0.03
C TYR A 49 -5.39 -7.31 -0.10
N ASN A 50 -5.98 -7.67 -1.24
CA ASN A 50 -7.39 -7.43 -1.57
C ASN A 50 -7.79 -5.96 -1.41
N LEU A 51 -7.04 -5.08 -2.08
CA LEU A 51 -7.18 -3.62 -2.08
C LEU A 51 -7.89 -3.07 -3.32
#